data_AF-D2XUP3-F1
#
_entry.id   AF-D2XUP3-F1
#
_cell.length_a   1.000
_cell.length_b   1.000
_cell.length_c   1.000
_cell.angle_alpha   90.00
_cell.angle_beta   90.00
_cell.angle_gamma   90.00
#
_symmetry.space_group_name_H-M   'P 1'
#
loop_
_entity.id
_entity.type
_entity.pdbx_description
1 polymer ?
#
loop_
_entity_poly.entity_id
_entity_poly.type
_entity_poly.pdbx_seq_one_letter_code
_entity_poly.pdbx_strand_id
1 'polypeptide(L)'
;FPTAIHVATAVEIQTRLIPTLQRMHESLTEKAKAWDKIIKIGRTHLMDATPLRLGQEFGGFARQIELSIARAEAARDAVLELPVGGTAVGSGINTHPEFGARVAASLSEQTGIAFIEAVNHFEGNANRDGLVESHGELKCIAQTLL
;
A
#
# COMPACT_ATOMS: atom_id res chain seq x y z
N PHE A 1 -1.26 -7.23 20.40
CA PHE A 1 -0.05 -6.75 19.70
C PHE A 1 -0.18 -6.90 18.18
N PRO A 2 -0.45 -8.08 17.59
CA PRO A 2 -0.59 -8.22 16.13
C PRO A 2 -1.60 -7.25 15.51
N THR A 3 -2.77 -7.11 16.13
CA THR A 3 -3.81 -6.13 15.78
C THR A 3 -3.27 -4.71 15.69
N ALA A 4 -2.47 -4.28 16.67
CA ALA A 4 -1.95 -2.91 16.70
C ALA A 4 -0.97 -2.66 15.54
N ILE A 5 -0.17 -3.65 15.16
CA ILE A 5 0.72 -3.54 14.00
C ILE A 5 -0.09 -3.44 12.72
N HIS A 6 -1.09 -4.31 12.52
CA HIS A 6 -1.94 -4.28 11.33
C HIS A 6 -2.64 -2.93 11.17
N VAL A 7 -3.23 -2.42 12.26
CA VAL A 7 -3.87 -1.10 12.28
C VAL A 7 -2.87 0.00 11.96
N ALA A 8 -1.71 0.04 12.62
CA ALA A 8 -0.71 1.06 12.38
C ALA A 8 -0.21 1.05 10.91
N THR A 9 0.07 -0.14 10.37
CA THR A 9 0.49 -0.31 8.97
C THR A 9 -0.58 0.20 8.00
N ALA A 10 -1.82 -0.26 8.15
CA ALA A 10 -2.92 0.16 7.27
C ALA A 10 -3.16 1.68 7.34
N VAL A 11 -3.13 2.26 8.54
CA VAL A 11 -3.32 3.70 8.76
C VAL A 11 -2.19 4.50 8.12
N GLU A 12 -0.93 4.14 8.31
CA GLU A 12 0.20 4.85 7.71
C GLU A 12 0.17 4.77 6.17
N ILE A 13 -0.17 3.60 5.61
CA ILE A 13 -0.31 3.44 4.16
C ILE A 13 -1.45 4.33 3.63
N GLN A 14 -2.62 4.27 4.27
CA GLN A 14 -3.82 5.00 3.86
C GLN A 14 -3.66 6.52 3.97
N THR A 15 -3.11 7.00 5.09
CA THR A 15 -3.16 8.42 5.44
C THR A 15 -1.91 9.18 5.01
N ARG A 16 -0.79 8.50 4.76
CA ARG A 16 0.47 9.14 4.40
C ARG A 16 1.03 8.68 3.06
N LEU A 17 1.15 7.37 2.85
CA LEU A 17 1.80 6.85 1.64
C LEU A 17 0.95 7.11 0.39
N ILE A 18 -0.30 6.64 0.37
CA ILE A 18 -1.19 6.79 -0.79
C ILE A 18 -1.36 8.27 -1.19
N PRO A 19 -1.67 9.22 -0.28
CA PRO A 19 -1.77 10.63 -0.62
C PRO A 19 -0.47 11.24 -1.15
N THR A 20 0.67 10.76 -0.69
CA THR A 20 1.98 11.24 -1.18
C THR A 20 2.28 10.72 -2.59
N LEU A 21 1.98 9.45 -2.87
CA LEU A 21 2.10 8.89 -4.21
C LEU A 21 1.13 9.58 -5.19
N GLN A 22 -0.10 9.88 -4.77
CA GLN A 22 -1.07 10.65 -5.57
C GLN A 22 -0.53 12.04 -5.96
N ARG A 23 -0.01 12.81 -4.98
CA ARG A 23 0.61 14.11 -5.26
C ARG A 23 1.81 14.01 -6.21
N MET A 24 2.62 12.97 -6.07
CA MET A 24 3.76 12.73 -6.96
C MET A 24 3.30 12.39 -8.38
N HIS A 25 2.29 11.53 -8.52
CA HIS A 25 1.68 11.18 -9.80
C HIS A 25 1.11 12.42 -10.50
N GLU A 26 0.37 13.27 -9.78
CA GLU A 26 -0.17 14.52 -10.31
C GLU A 26 0.95 15.45 -10.81
N SER A 27 1.99 15.63 -9.99
CA SER A 27 3.14 16.47 -10.33
C SER A 27 3.87 15.98 -11.58
N LEU A 28 4.12 14.67 -11.69
CA LEU A 28 4.76 14.06 -12.85
C LEU A 28 3.87 14.18 -14.10
N THR A 29 2.56 13.98 -13.95
CA THR A 29 1.59 14.13 -15.04
C THR A 29 1.52 15.57 -15.55
N GLU A 30 1.55 16.56 -14.66
CA GLU A 30 1.60 17.97 -15.04
C GLU A 30 2.88 18.30 -15.82
N LYS A 31 4.04 17.83 -15.34
CA LYS A 31 5.32 18.02 -16.03
C LYS A 31 5.38 17.30 -17.36
N ALA A 32 4.83 16.09 -17.45
CA ALA A 32 4.73 15.36 -18.71
C ALA A 32 3.98 16.20 -19.78
N LYS A 33 2.86 16.83 -19.41
CA LYS A 33 2.10 17.72 -20.31
C LYS A 33 2.89 18.99 -20.65
N ALA A 34 3.48 19.64 -19.65
CA ALA A 34 4.22 20.89 -19.84
C ALA A 34 5.46 20.71 -20.75
N TRP A 35 6.08 19.53 -20.73
CA TRP A 35 7.30 19.22 -21.47
C TRP A 35 7.08 18.42 -22.74
N ASP A 36 5.82 18.22 -23.16
CA ASP A 36 5.51 17.42 -24.34
C ASP A 36 6.08 18.02 -25.64
N LYS A 37 6.33 19.33 -25.70
CA LYS A 37 6.94 19.97 -26.89
C LYS A 37 8.46 19.91 -26.95
N ILE A 38 9.14 19.45 -25.89
CA ILE A 38 10.60 19.41 -25.81
C ILE A 38 11.10 18.09 -26.41
N ILE A 39 11.86 18.16 -27.51
CA ILE A 39 12.50 16.99 -28.12
C ILE A 39 13.89 16.79 -27.49
N LYS A 40 14.21 15.56 -27.10
CA LYS A 40 15.51 15.15 -26.57
C LYS A 40 16.01 13.86 -27.23
N ILE A 41 17.30 13.58 -27.08
CA ILE A 41 17.88 12.29 -27.49
C ILE A 41 17.49 11.20 -26.47
N GLY A 42 17.08 10.04 -26.96
CA GLY A 42 16.88 8.86 -26.14
C GLY A 42 18.21 8.21 -25.76
N ARG A 43 18.21 7.40 -24.70
CA ARG A 43 19.36 6.56 -24.35
C ARG A 43 18.95 5.12 -24.06
N THR A 44 19.62 4.17 -24.71
CA THR A 44 19.56 2.74 -24.38
C THR A 44 20.97 2.25 -24.14
N HIS A 45 21.19 1.41 -23.12
CA HIS A 45 22.54 1.06 -22.66
C HIS A 45 23.44 2.28 -22.36
N LEU A 46 22.82 3.42 -22.00
CA LEU A 46 23.47 4.73 -21.82
C LEU A 46 24.09 5.35 -23.09
N MET A 47 23.84 4.78 -24.27
CA MET A 47 24.29 5.30 -25.57
C MET A 47 23.17 6.07 -26.28
N ASP A 48 23.53 7.00 -27.16
CA ASP A 48 22.57 7.80 -27.92
C ASP A 48 21.67 6.92 -28.81
N ALA A 49 20.37 7.22 -28.81
CA ALA A 49 19.36 6.49 -29.58
C ALA A 49 18.50 7.47 -30.42
N THR A 50 17.30 7.07 -30.83
CA THR A 50 16.38 7.93 -31.57
C THR A 50 15.74 9.01 -30.67
N PRO A 51 15.29 10.14 -31.25
CA PRO A 51 14.63 11.20 -30.48
C PRO A 51 13.28 10.79 -29.89
N LEU A 52 12.94 11.38 -28.74
CA LEU A 52 11.63 11.33 -28.10
C LEU A 52 11.26 12.70 -27.51
N ARG A 53 10.01 12.88 -27.10
CA ARG A 53 9.60 14.07 -26.34
C ARG A 53 9.86 13.85 -24.86
N LEU A 54 10.37 14.85 -24.16
CA LEU A 54 10.60 14.79 -22.71
C LEU A 54 9.30 14.47 -21.95
N GLY A 55 8.17 14.97 -22.43
CA GLY A 55 6.86 14.62 -21.90
C GLY A 55 6.51 13.12 -21.96
N GLN A 56 6.96 12.39 -22.99
CA GLN A 56 6.75 10.94 -23.09
C GLN A 56 7.52 10.18 -22.02
N GLU A 57 8.76 10.59 -21.75
CA GLU A 57 9.60 9.99 -20.69
C GLU A 57 8.97 10.22 -19.30
N PHE A 58 8.57 11.45 -19.00
CA PHE A 58 7.91 11.77 -17.73
C PHE A 58 6.51 11.16 -17.60
N GLY A 59 5.81 10.94 -18.71
CA GLY A 59 4.57 10.16 -18.73
C GLY A 59 4.79 8.70 -18.33
N GLY A 60 5.95 8.13 -18.68
CA GLY A 60 6.39 6.82 -18.19
C GLY A 60 6.55 6.79 -16.67
N PHE A 61 7.25 7.79 -16.10
CA PHE A 61 7.40 7.91 -14.64
C PHE A 61 6.06 8.10 -13.94
N ALA A 62 5.17 8.93 -14.47
CA ALA A 62 3.82 9.12 -13.94
C ALA A 62 3.06 7.78 -13.89
N ARG A 63 3.08 7.01 -14.98
CA ARG A 63 2.44 5.69 -15.04
C ARG A 63 3.00 4.71 -13.99
N GLN A 64 4.31 4.75 -13.73
CA GLN A 64 4.91 3.91 -12.70
C GLN A 64 4.39 4.26 -11.30
N ILE A 65 4.19 5.55 -11.00
CA ILE A 65 3.60 5.99 -9.72
C ILE A 65 2.12 5.64 -9.64
N GLU A 66 1.35 5.78 -10.72
CA GLU A 66 -0.05 5.33 -10.78
C GLU A 66 -0.18 3.86 -10.41
N LEU A 67 0.66 2.99 -10.97
CA LEU A 67 0.72 1.58 -10.61
C LEU A 67 1.18 1.35 -9.16
N SER A 68 2.05 2.21 -8.63
CA SER A 68 2.51 2.15 -7.24
C SER A 68 1.41 2.51 -6.24
N ILE A 69 0.45 3.37 -6.61
CA ILE A 69 -0.72 3.65 -5.79
C ILE A 69 -1.57 2.39 -5.62
N ALA A 70 -1.84 1.67 -6.71
CA ALA A 70 -2.58 0.40 -6.65
C ALA A 70 -1.87 -0.66 -5.80
N ARG A 71 -0.52 -0.71 -5.86
CA ARG A 71 0.28 -1.58 -4.99
C ARG A 71 0.18 -1.18 -3.52
N ALA A 72 0.18 0.12 -3.22
CA ALA A 72 0.00 0.59 -1.85
C ALA A 72 -1.40 0.24 -1.31
N GLU A 73 -2.44 0.31 -2.14
CA GLU A 73 -3.79 -0.15 -1.78
C GLU A 73 -3.81 -1.65 -1.47
N ALA A 74 -3.19 -2.49 -2.33
CA ALA A 74 -3.05 -3.92 -2.07
C ALA A 74 -2.25 -4.19 -0.77
N ALA A 75 -1.18 -3.42 -0.53
CA ALA A 75 -0.37 -3.53 0.68
C ALA A 75 -1.17 -3.20 1.97
N ARG A 76 -2.08 -2.23 1.90
CA ARG A 76 -3.01 -1.91 2.99
C ARG A 76 -4.01 -3.04 3.18
N ASP A 77 -4.56 -3.57 2.09
CA ASP A 77 -5.64 -4.56 2.13
C ASP A 77 -5.17 -5.90 2.71
N ALA A 78 -3.91 -6.27 2.48
CA ALA A 78 -3.28 -7.47 3.04
C ALA A 78 -3.25 -7.50 4.58
N VAL A 79 -3.49 -6.38 5.28
CA VAL A 79 -3.44 -6.30 6.75
C VAL A 79 -4.78 -5.90 7.39
N LEU A 80 -5.89 -6.00 6.67
CA LEU A 80 -7.22 -5.61 7.20
C LEU A 80 -7.83 -6.64 8.16
N GLU A 81 -7.38 -7.89 8.12
CA GLU A 81 -7.77 -8.91 9.09
C GLU A 81 -7.05 -8.71 10.43
N LEU A 82 -7.83 -8.63 11.51
CA LEU A 82 -7.34 -8.34 12.85
C LEU A 82 -7.40 -9.57 13.76
N PRO A 83 -6.27 -10.02 14.33
CA PRO A 83 -6.23 -11.17 15.26
C PRO A 83 -6.87 -10.94 16.64
N VAL A 84 -7.53 -9.78 16.85
CA VAL A 84 -8.15 -9.47 18.14
C VAL A 84 -9.37 -10.36 18.35
N GLY A 85 -9.50 -10.95 19.53
CA GLY A 85 -10.49 -11.99 19.81
C GLY A 85 -9.88 -13.39 19.95
N GLY A 86 -8.76 -13.67 19.27
CA GLY A 86 -8.08 -14.97 19.35
C GLY A 86 -7.39 -15.27 20.70
N THR A 87 -7.12 -14.24 21.50
CA THR A 87 -6.45 -14.31 22.82
C THR A 87 -5.08 -14.98 22.78
N ALA A 88 -4.74 -15.86 23.73
CA ALA A 88 -3.41 -16.40 23.91
C ALA A 88 -2.96 -17.32 22.76
N VAL A 89 -3.86 -18.17 22.24
CA VAL A 89 -3.51 -19.25 21.30
C VAL A 89 -4.42 -19.33 20.08
N GLY A 90 -5.34 -18.39 19.90
CA GLY A 90 -6.32 -18.37 18.81
C GLY A 90 -7.67 -19.00 19.14
N SER A 91 -7.82 -19.60 20.33
CA SER A 91 -9.07 -20.26 20.76
C SER A 91 -10.18 -19.31 21.20
N GLY A 92 -9.85 -18.05 21.49
CA GLY A 92 -10.78 -17.07 22.06
C GLY A 92 -11.18 -17.32 23.52
N ILE A 93 -10.48 -18.19 24.25
CA ILE A 93 -10.77 -18.45 25.66
C ILE A 93 -10.65 -17.16 26.49
N ASN A 94 -11.54 -16.98 27.48
CA ASN A 94 -11.64 -15.75 28.29
C ASN A 94 -12.07 -14.49 27.53
N THR A 95 -12.64 -14.60 26.33
CA THR A 95 -13.16 -13.48 25.55
C THR A 95 -14.62 -13.70 25.15
N HIS A 96 -15.42 -12.63 25.14
CA HIS A 96 -16.80 -12.70 24.68
C HIS A 96 -16.83 -13.00 23.17
N PRO A 97 -17.74 -13.87 22.66
CA PRO A 97 -17.74 -14.28 21.25
C PRO A 97 -17.77 -13.13 20.24
N GLU A 98 -18.41 -12.01 20.59
CA GLU A 98 -18.53 -10.83 19.71
C GLU A 98 -17.39 -9.81 19.88
N PHE A 99 -16.42 -10.05 20.75
CA PHE A 99 -15.40 -9.05 21.09
C PHE A 99 -14.54 -8.69 19.87
N GLY A 100 -14.06 -9.66 19.10
CA GLY A 100 -13.21 -9.43 17.94
C GLY A 100 -13.90 -8.54 16.89
N ALA A 101 -15.08 -8.96 16.43
CA ALA A 101 -15.92 -8.21 15.50
C ALA A 101 -16.24 -6.79 15.99
N ARG A 102 -16.60 -6.62 17.27
CA ARG A 102 -16.90 -5.30 17.84
C ARG A 102 -15.67 -4.38 17.89
N VAL A 103 -14.50 -4.93 18.23
CA VAL A 103 -13.25 -4.15 18.21
C VAL A 103 -12.89 -3.75 16.79
N ALA A 104 -12.98 -4.66 15.82
CA ALA A 104 -12.73 -4.36 14.41
C ALA A 104 -13.68 -3.25 13.91
N ALA A 105 -14.98 -3.35 14.19
CA ALA A 105 -15.96 -2.33 13.84
C ALA A 105 -15.63 -0.96 14.45
N SER A 106 -15.25 -0.92 15.75
CA SER A 106 -14.90 0.34 16.41
C SER A 106 -13.63 0.98 15.83
N LEU A 107 -12.63 0.16 15.48
CA LEU A 107 -11.42 0.64 14.80
C LEU A 107 -11.73 1.15 13.41
N SER A 108 -12.61 0.48 12.67
CA SER A 108 -13.07 0.92 11.36
C SER A 108 -13.77 2.28 11.41
N GLU A 109 -14.64 2.49 12.39
CA GLU A 109 -15.31 3.78 12.61
C GLU A 109 -14.30 4.89 12.92
N GLN A 110 -13.33 4.62 13.80
CA GLN A 110 -12.34 5.63 14.22
C GLN A 110 -11.33 6.00 13.13
N THR A 111 -10.97 5.04 12.27
CA THR A 111 -9.90 5.22 11.27
C THR A 111 -10.41 5.47 9.87
N GLY A 112 -11.67 5.12 9.58
CA GLY A 112 -12.22 5.12 8.22
C GLY A 112 -11.70 3.98 7.33
N ILE A 113 -11.06 2.97 7.91
CA ILE A 113 -10.52 1.80 7.18
C ILE A 113 -11.36 0.57 7.52
N ALA A 114 -11.75 -0.23 6.53
CA ALA A 114 -12.65 -1.38 6.72
C ALA A 114 -11.94 -2.61 7.30
N PHE A 115 -11.52 -2.53 8.57
CA PHE A 115 -10.99 -3.68 9.31
C PHE A 115 -12.07 -4.73 9.59
N ILE A 116 -11.66 -5.99 9.58
CA ILE A 116 -12.50 -7.14 9.94
C ILE A 116 -11.80 -8.02 10.98
N GLU A 117 -12.58 -8.79 11.74
CA GLU A 117 -12.01 -9.85 12.57
C GLU A 117 -11.36 -10.91 11.68
N ALA A 118 -10.22 -11.45 12.11
CA ALA A 118 -9.54 -12.51 11.38
C ALA A 118 -10.47 -13.71 11.16
N VAL A 119 -10.51 -14.22 9.93
CA VAL A 119 -11.34 -15.37 9.57
C VAL A 119 -10.87 -16.63 10.31
N ASN A 120 -9.56 -16.73 10.56
CA ASN A 120 -8.96 -17.79 11.35
C ASN A 120 -7.98 -17.23 12.38
N HIS A 121 -8.35 -17.29 13.66
CA HIS A 121 -7.52 -16.78 14.75
C HIS A 121 -6.23 -17.57 14.99
N PHE A 122 -6.11 -18.82 14.56
CA PHE A 122 -4.85 -19.57 14.67
C PHE A 122 -3.83 -19.05 13.66
N GLU A 123 -4.24 -18.80 12.42
CA GLU A 123 -3.40 -18.16 11.40
C GLU A 123 -3.00 -16.75 11.87
N GLY A 124 -3.98 -15.92 12.22
CA GLY A 124 -3.71 -14.53 12.63
C GLY A 124 -2.86 -14.43 13.90
N ASN A 125 -2.89 -15.42 14.78
CA ASN A 125 -2.03 -15.47 15.95
C ASN A 125 -0.64 -16.06 15.69
N ALA A 126 -0.51 -17.04 14.79
CA ALA A 126 0.75 -17.73 14.56
C ALA A 126 1.66 -16.98 13.58
N ASN A 127 1.10 -16.50 12.46
CA ASN A 127 1.86 -15.98 11.31
C ASN A 127 1.54 -14.53 11.00
N ARG A 128 2.43 -13.90 10.23
CA ARG A 128 2.35 -12.47 9.88
C ARG A 128 2.43 -12.32 8.36
N ASP A 129 1.77 -13.24 7.67
CA ASP A 129 1.91 -13.40 6.22
C ASP A 129 1.30 -12.20 5.49
N GLY A 130 0.20 -11.63 5.99
CA GLY A 130 -0.34 -10.35 5.49
C GLY A 130 0.65 -9.17 5.60
N LEU A 131 1.48 -9.12 6.64
CA LEU A 131 2.55 -8.12 6.75
C LEU A 131 3.71 -8.39 5.78
N VAL A 132 4.01 -9.66 5.51
CA VAL A 132 5.03 -10.05 4.51
C VAL A 132 4.57 -9.65 3.10
N GLU A 133 3.30 -9.91 2.76
CA GLU A 133 2.69 -9.50 1.50
C GLU A 133 2.69 -7.97 1.37
N SER A 134 2.21 -7.26 2.39
CA SER A 134 2.25 -5.80 2.46
C SER A 134 3.66 -5.25 2.20
N HIS A 135 4.67 -5.82 2.84
CA HIS A 135 6.06 -5.42 2.64
C HIS A 135 6.59 -5.74 1.24
N GLY A 136 6.13 -6.82 0.61
CA GLY A 136 6.45 -7.16 -0.78
C GLY A 136 6.01 -6.08 -1.74
N GLU A 137 4.79 -5.57 -1.58
CA GLU A 137 4.28 -4.46 -2.38
C GLU A 137 5.05 -3.17 -2.12
N LEU A 138 5.36 -2.84 -0.86
CA LEU A 138 6.20 -1.69 -0.52
C LEU A 138 7.60 -1.79 -1.15
N LYS A 139 8.18 -2.99 -1.24
CA LYS A 139 9.46 -3.24 -1.91
C LYS A 139 9.37 -2.98 -3.42
N CYS A 140 8.27 -3.37 -4.06
CA CYS A 140 8.01 -3.06 -5.48
C CYS A 140 7.89 -1.55 -5.71
N ILE A 141 7.25 -0.82 -4.80
CA ILE A 141 7.17 0.65 -4.86
C ILE A 141 8.58 1.24 -4.70
N ALA A 142 9.38 0.76 -3.75
CA ALA A 142 10.76 1.22 -3.58
C ALA A 142 11.61 1.02 -4.83
N GLN A 143 11.52 -0.14 -5.50
CA GLN A 143 12.21 -0.39 -6.77
C GLN A 143 11.76 0.54 -7.89
N THR A 144 10.51 1.00 -7.87
CA THR A 144 10.00 1.97 -8.85
C THR A 144 10.62 3.36 -8.67
N LEU A 145 11.04 3.71 -7.45
CA LEU A 145 11.58 5.02 -7.10
C LEU A 145 13.11 5.12 -7.20
N LEU A 146 13.80 4.00 -7.41
CA LEU A 146 15.27 3.90 -7.59
C LEU A 146 15.65 4.07 -9.06
#